data_AF-A0A1B6DFQ2-F1
#
_entry.id   AF-A0A1B6DFQ2-F1
#
_cell.length_a   1.000
_cell.length_b   1.000
_cell.length_c   1.000
_cell.angle_alpha   90.00
_cell.angle_beta   90.00
_cell.angle_gamma   90.00
#
_symmetry.space_group_name_H-M   'P 1'
#
loop_
_entity.id
_entity.type
_entity.pdbx_description
1 polymer ?
#
loop_
_entity_poly.entity_id
_entity_poly.type
_entity_poly.pdbx_seq_one_letter_code
_entity_poly.pdbx_strand_id
1 'polypeptide(L)'
;MSYEEWSNSYTMEFSALKSVLSNCIQILTLEPWKENSILLRLEHIAEKNDDIRCSKTITLNIEEIFKPFTILSIKETNLGSNQWIEDVTRLVWYKESNEMKDYVRHYSSVYNLPEISLNPMEIRTFIIEVIFN
;
A
#
# COMPACT_ATOMS: atom_id res chain seq x y z
N MET A 1 -20.70 1.98 -39.48
CA MET A 1 -19.87 1.36 -38.43
C MET A 1 -20.71 0.26 -37.80
N SER A 2 -20.34 -1.01 -38.04
CA SER A 2 -20.99 -2.18 -37.46
C SER A 2 -20.53 -2.40 -36.01
N TYR A 3 -21.22 -3.29 -35.28
CA TYR A 3 -20.80 -3.68 -33.92
C TYR A 3 -19.38 -4.28 -33.91
N GLU A 4 -19.04 -5.12 -34.90
CA GLU A 4 -17.70 -5.71 -35.03
C GLU A 4 -16.64 -4.66 -35.33
N GLU A 5 -16.93 -3.70 -36.21
CA GLU A 5 -16.00 -2.60 -36.51
C GLU A 5 -15.75 -1.72 -35.27
N TRP A 6 -16.79 -1.44 -34.48
CA TRP A 6 -16.68 -0.69 -33.24
C TRP A 6 -15.93 -1.48 -32.15
N SER A 7 -16.28 -2.75 -31.93
CA SER A 7 -15.64 -3.60 -30.91
C SER A 7 -14.16 -3.84 -31.19
N ASN A 8 -13.74 -3.86 -32.46
CA ASN A 8 -12.34 -4.02 -32.84
C ASN A 8 -11.55 -2.69 -32.80
N SER A 9 -12.22 -1.55 -32.88
CA SER A 9 -11.56 -0.23 -32.91
C SER A 9 -11.47 0.44 -31.54
N TYR A 10 -12.25 0.00 -30.54
CA TYR A 10 -12.26 0.61 -29.20
C TYR A 10 -12.08 -0.43 -28.09
N THR A 11 -11.16 -0.15 -27.17
CA THR A 11 -11.03 -0.91 -25.92
C THR A 11 -12.07 -0.40 -24.92
N MET A 12 -13.07 -1.23 -24.63
CA MET A 12 -14.18 -0.87 -23.74
C MET A 12 -13.98 -1.31 -22.29
N GLU A 13 -12.89 -2.02 -22.00
CA GLU A 13 -12.54 -2.48 -20.67
C GLU A 13 -11.22 -1.86 -20.23
N PHE A 14 -11.18 -1.36 -18.99
CA PHE A 14 -9.97 -0.83 -18.40
C PHE A 14 -9.75 -1.48 -17.04
N SER A 15 -8.50 -1.91 -16.81
CA SER A 15 -8.03 -2.31 -15.49
C SER A 15 -6.67 -1.68 -15.24
N ALA A 16 -6.59 -0.92 -14.16
CA ALA A 16 -5.34 -0.34 -13.70
C ALA A 16 -4.42 -1.40 -13.06
N LEU A 17 -4.95 -2.57 -12.66
CA LEU A 17 -4.18 -3.58 -11.95
C LEU A 17 -3.49 -4.56 -12.91
N LYS A 18 -2.20 -4.82 -12.66
CA LYS A 18 -1.38 -5.89 -13.29
C LYS A 18 -1.92 -7.27 -12.98
N SER A 19 -2.22 -7.51 -11.70
CA SER A 19 -2.78 -8.74 -11.18
C SER A 19 -3.79 -8.45 -10.08
N VAL A 20 -4.65 -9.42 -9.76
CA VAL A 20 -5.60 -9.32 -8.65
C VAL A 20 -4.81 -9.33 -7.34
N LEU A 21 -5.10 -8.38 -6.45
CA LEU A 21 -4.50 -8.35 -5.12
C LEU A 21 -4.96 -9.55 -4.29
N SER A 22 -4.18 -9.93 -3.27
CA SER A 22 -4.62 -10.92 -2.29
C SER A 22 -5.95 -10.50 -1.68
N ASN A 23 -6.88 -11.43 -1.46
CA ASN A 23 -8.19 -11.16 -0.85
C ASN A 23 -8.10 -10.52 0.55
N CYS A 24 -6.92 -10.56 1.19
CA CYS A 24 -6.68 -9.99 2.50
C CYS A 24 -6.10 -8.57 2.46
N ILE A 25 -5.73 -8.08 1.27
CA ILE A 25 -5.15 -6.74 1.06
C ILE A 25 -6.09 -5.92 0.20
N GLN A 26 -6.37 -4.69 0.63
CA GLN A 26 -7.23 -3.77 -0.07
C GLN A 26 -6.52 -2.43 -0.31
N ILE A 27 -6.79 -1.82 -1.47
CA ILE A 27 -6.42 -0.43 -1.73
C ILE A 27 -7.47 0.43 -1.03
N LEU A 28 -7.09 1.04 0.09
CA LEU A 28 -7.95 1.94 0.85
C LEU A 28 -8.00 3.34 0.21
N THR A 29 -6.89 3.79 -0.37
CA THR A 29 -6.83 5.09 -1.06
C THR A 29 -5.89 5.00 -2.26
N LEU A 30 -6.33 5.55 -3.38
CA LEU A 30 -5.51 5.82 -4.57
C LEU A 30 -5.95 7.18 -5.11
N GLU A 31 -5.23 8.24 -4.76
CA GLU A 31 -5.58 9.60 -5.15
C GLU A 31 -4.36 10.38 -5.67
N PRO A 32 -4.54 11.28 -6.66
CA PRO A 32 -3.51 12.26 -7.00
C PRO A 32 -3.13 13.08 -5.78
N TRP A 33 -1.84 13.31 -5.57
CA TRP A 33 -1.34 14.09 -4.44
C TRP A 33 -0.84 15.48 -4.89
N LYS A 34 0.46 15.63 -5.11
CA LYS A 34 1.08 16.86 -5.60
C LYS A 34 1.98 16.55 -6.78
N GLU A 35 1.97 17.41 -7.79
CA GLU A 35 2.81 17.22 -8.98
C GLU A 35 2.58 15.83 -9.59
N ASN A 36 3.63 15.08 -9.88
CA ASN A 36 3.60 13.73 -10.43
C ASN A 36 3.62 12.66 -9.34
N SER A 37 2.85 12.85 -8.26
CA SER A 37 2.76 11.89 -7.16
C SER A 37 1.33 11.46 -6.84
N ILE A 38 1.21 10.26 -6.29
CA ILE A 38 -0.02 9.61 -5.87
C ILE A 38 0.09 9.28 -4.40
N LEU A 39 -1.00 9.48 -3.65
CA LEU A 39 -1.16 8.95 -2.32
C LEU A 39 -1.81 7.57 -2.40
N LEU A 40 -1.08 6.57 -1.91
CA LEU A 40 -1.49 5.18 -1.86
C LEU A 40 -1.63 4.72 -0.41
N ARG A 41 -2.81 4.21 -0.05
CA ARG A 41 -3.00 3.49 1.21
C ARG A 41 -3.36 2.05 0.92
N LEU A 42 -2.58 1.14 1.52
CA LEU A 42 -2.86 -0.29 1.52
C LEU A 42 -3.26 -0.69 2.93
N GLU A 43 -4.32 -1.47 3.04
CA GLU A 43 -4.77 -2.03 4.30
C GLU A 43 -4.81 -3.55 4.24
N HIS A 44 -4.53 -4.15 5.39
CA HIS A 44 -4.77 -5.55 5.63
C HIS A 44 -6.11 -5.73 6.36
N ILE A 45 -7.12 -6.28 5.67
CA ILE A 45 -8.53 -6.21 6.13
C ILE A 45 -8.90 -7.17 7.27
N ALA A 46 -8.10 -8.21 7.52
CA ALA A 46 -8.43 -9.24 8.52
C ALA A 46 -7.63 -9.13 9.82
N GLU A 47 -8.21 -9.61 10.91
CA GLU A 47 -7.56 -9.73 12.21
C GLU A 47 -6.76 -11.05 12.34
N LYS A 48 -5.85 -11.11 13.33
CA LYS A 48 -4.93 -12.23 13.60
C LYS A 48 -5.61 -13.58 13.88
N ASN A 49 -6.93 -13.63 14.06
CA ASN A 49 -7.67 -14.86 14.33
C ASN A 49 -8.97 -14.99 13.50
N ASP A 50 -9.15 -14.19 12.45
CA ASP A 50 -10.39 -14.23 11.63
C ASP A 50 -10.40 -15.45 10.71
N ASP A 51 -9.44 -15.53 9.80
CA ASP A 51 -9.31 -16.60 8.81
C ASP A 51 -7.86 -17.07 8.73
N ILE A 52 -7.62 -18.37 8.65
CA ILE A 52 -6.26 -18.95 8.65
C ILE A 52 -5.39 -18.43 7.49
N ARG A 53 -5.99 -18.02 6.37
CA ARG A 53 -5.30 -17.51 5.18
C ARG A 53 -5.01 -16.02 5.31
N CYS A 54 -5.91 -15.25 5.91
CA CYS A 54 -5.72 -13.80 6.09
C CYS A 54 -5.09 -13.42 7.43
N SER A 55 -5.00 -14.31 8.42
CA SER A 55 -4.43 -13.97 9.74
C SER A 55 -2.90 -13.83 9.79
N LYS A 56 -2.24 -13.71 8.64
CA LYS A 56 -0.78 -13.73 8.49
C LYS A 56 -0.30 -12.47 7.77
N THR A 57 0.93 -12.07 8.05
CA THR A 57 1.60 -11.00 7.31
C THR A 57 1.69 -11.34 5.83
N ILE A 58 1.34 -10.39 4.96
CA ILE A 58 1.41 -10.53 3.51
C ILE A 58 2.42 -9.53 2.97
N THR A 59 3.35 -10.02 2.15
CA THR A 59 4.31 -9.19 1.43
C THR A 59 3.91 -9.10 -0.03
N LEU A 60 3.96 -7.90 -0.59
CA LEU A 60 3.64 -7.64 -1.98
C LEU A 60 4.63 -6.65 -2.58
N ASN A 61 4.85 -6.73 -3.89
CA ASN A 61 5.68 -5.77 -4.62
C ASN A 61 4.78 -4.68 -5.23
N ILE A 62 4.95 -3.43 -4.80
CA ILE A 62 4.11 -2.31 -5.25
C ILE A 62 4.30 -1.97 -6.74
N GLU A 63 5.50 -2.15 -7.29
CA GLU A 63 5.78 -1.91 -8.72
C GLU A 63 5.00 -2.88 -9.62
N GLU A 64 4.57 -4.02 -9.08
CA GLU A 64 3.80 -5.03 -9.79
C GLU A 64 2.28 -4.93 -9.55
N ILE A 65 1.79 -3.86 -8.93
CA ILE A 65 0.35 -3.64 -8.74
C ILE A 65 -0.27 -2.93 -9.94
N PHE A 66 0.33 -1.84 -10.41
CA PHE A 66 -0.31 -0.92 -11.36
C PHE A 66 0.28 -1.00 -12.78
N LYS A 67 -0.57 -0.89 -13.79
CA LYS A 67 -0.22 -0.81 -15.24
C LYS A 67 -0.11 0.63 -15.79
N PRO A 68 -0.96 1.61 -15.38
CA PRO A 68 -1.02 2.90 -16.06
C PRO A 68 0.20 3.79 -15.88
N PHE A 69 1.07 3.48 -14.91
CA PHE A 69 2.22 4.31 -14.58
C PHE A 69 3.38 3.45 -14.07
N THR A 70 4.58 4.00 -14.22
CA THR A 70 5.83 3.49 -13.64
C THR A 70 6.15 4.27 -12.37
N ILE A 71 6.55 3.57 -11.31
CA ILE A 71 6.93 4.19 -10.04
C ILE A 71 8.41 4.59 -10.10
N LEU A 72 8.70 5.82 -9.71
CA LEU A 72 10.06 6.37 -9.62
C LEU A 72 10.62 6.28 -8.19
N SER A 73 9.77 6.57 -7.21
CA SER A 73 10.13 6.58 -5.81
C SER A 73 8.93 6.22 -4.94
N ILE A 74 9.20 5.63 -3.78
CA ILE A 74 8.21 5.22 -2.79
C ILE A 74 8.68 5.76 -1.45
N LYS A 75 7.86 6.57 -0.78
CA LYS A 75 8.16 7.07 0.56
C LYS A 75 6.97 6.90 1.50
N GLU A 76 7.21 6.28 2.65
CA GLU A 76 6.17 6.03 3.64
C GLU A 76 5.96 7.22 4.57
N THR A 77 4.70 7.45 4.94
CA THR A 77 4.23 8.52 5.83
C THR A 77 3.39 7.94 6.95
N ASN A 78 3.09 8.77 7.95
CA ASN A 78 2.03 8.44 8.89
C ASN A 78 0.65 8.39 8.20
N LEU A 79 -0.37 7.90 8.92
CA LEU A 79 -1.73 7.75 8.37
C LEU A 79 -2.32 9.07 7.81
N GLY A 80 -1.97 10.20 8.44
CA GLY A 80 -2.39 11.54 8.03
C GLY A 80 -1.63 12.13 6.85
N SER A 81 -0.63 11.41 6.31
CA SER A 81 0.16 11.83 5.14
C SER A 81 0.88 13.17 5.32
N ASN A 82 1.14 13.58 6.56
CA ASN A 82 1.72 14.89 6.90
C ASN A 82 3.10 14.81 7.54
N GLN A 83 3.60 13.61 7.82
CA GLN A 83 4.94 13.38 8.38
C GLN A 83 5.54 12.11 7.79
N TRP A 84 6.82 12.15 7.41
CA TRP A 84 7.56 10.96 6.99
C TRP A 84 7.67 9.97 8.12
N ILE A 85 7.51 8.68 7.84
CA ILE A 85 7.50 7.66 8.89
C ILE A 85 8.80 7.63 9.70
N GLU A 86 9.93 7.90 9.04
CA GLU A 86 11.27 8.03 9.63
C GLU A 86 11.38 9.16 10.67
N ASP A 87 10.59 10.23 10.49
CA ASP A 87 10.58 11.38 11.39
C ASP A 87 9.56 11.24 12.54
N VAL A 88 8.68 10.23 12.48
CA VAL A 88 7.64 10.04 13.50
C VAL A 88 8.27 9.61 14.82
N THR A 89 8.15 10.44 15.85
CA THR A 89 8.48 10.10 17.23
C THR A 89 7.20 9.92 18.04
N ARG A 90 7.15 8.94 18.95
CA ARG A 90 6.03 8.80 19.91
C ARG A 90 6.60 8.67 21.31
N LEU A 91 5.84 9.16 22.29
CA LEU A 91 6.16 8.98 23.70
C LEU A 91 6.19 7.49 24.06
N VAL A 92 7.12 7.12 24.93
CA VAL A 92 7.23 5.78 25.50
C VAL A 92 6.49 5.78 26.83
N TRP A 93 5.51 4.90 26.98
CA TRP A 93 4.71 4.75 28.19
C TRP A 93 5.08 3.45 28.89
N TYR A 94 5.41 3.53 30.17
CA TYR A 94 5.65 2.37 31.03
C TYR A 94 4.34 1.97 31.70
N LYS A 95 3.90 0.74 31.46
CA LYS A 95 2.71 0.17 32.11
C LYS A 95 3.12 -0.46 33.44
N GLU A 96 2.23 -0.44 34.44
CA GLU A 96 2.50 -1.06 35.76
C GLU A 96 2.72 -2.58 35.68
N SER A 97 2.20 -3.24 34.65
CA SER A 97 2.48 -4.66 34.40
C SER A 97 3.84 -4.83 33.72
N ASN A 98 4.75 -5.61 34.32
CA ASN A 98 6.09 -5.98 33.83
C ASN A 98 6.18 -6.65 32.44
N GLU A 99 5.09 -6.68 31.67
CA GLU A 99 5.13 -7.08 30.27
C GLU A 99 5.52 -5.89 29.39
N MET A 100 6.83 -5.70 29.22
CA MET A 100 7.33 -4.99 28.04
C MET A 100 6.96 -5.82 26.81
N LYS A 101 5.84 -5.50 26.17
CA LYS A 101 5.77 -5.75 24.74
C LYS A 101 6.73 -4.78 24.11
N ASP A 102 7.89 -5.28 23.67
CA ASP A 102 8.73 -4.54 22.74
C ASP A 102 7.83 -4.19 21.55
N TYR A 103 7.38 -2.94 21.52
CA TYR A 103 6.92 -2.33 20.28
C TYR A 103 8.18 -2.15 19.44
N VAL A 104 8.65 -3.26 18.86
CA VAL A 104 9.64 -3.23 17.78
C VAL A 104 8.93 -2.50 16.66
N ARG A 105 9.12 -1.18 16.59
CA ARG A 105 8.86 -0.46 15.35
C ARG A 105 9.72 -1.14 14.32
N HIS A 106 9.09 -1.79 13.36
CA HIS A 106 9.70 -1.96 12.07
C HIS A 106 9.80 -0.55 11.49
N TYR A 107 10.80 0.22 11.93
CA TYR A 107 11.45 1.11 10.99
C TYR A 107 12.16 0.17 10.05
N SER A 108 11.44 -0.28 9.01
CA SER A 108 12.13 -0.63 7.79
C SER A 108 13.00 0.58 7.51
N SER A 109 14.32 0.43 7.65
CA SER A 109 15.27 1.37 7.09
C SER A 109 14.97 1.40 5.59
N VAL A 110 14.07 2.31 5.18
CA VAL A 110 13.50 2.37 3.84
C VAL A 110 14.59 2.88 2.91
N TYR A 111 15.33 1.96 2.32
CA TYR A 111 15.86 2.18 1.00
C TYR A 111 14.87 1.53 0.04
N ASN A 112 14.17 2.34 -0.76
CA ASN A 112 13.63 2.08 -2.11
C ASN A 112 13.32 0.61 -2.52
N LEU A 113 12.89 -0.24 -1.61
CA LEU A 113 12.59 -1.63 -1.91
C LEU A 113 11.08 -1.70 -2.12
N PRO A 114 10.63 -2.19 -3.29
CA PRO A 114 9.23 -2.18 -3.65
C PRO A 114 8.42 -3.24 -2.87
N GLU A 115 9.08 -4.11 -2.12
CA GLU A 115 8.46 -5.10 -1.25
C GLU A 115 7.94 -4.48 0.04
N ILE A 116 6.62 -4.52 0.20
CA ILE A 116 5.91 -3.98 1.35
C ILE A 116 5.14 -5.11 2.02
N SER A 117 5.44 -5.30 3.30
CA SER A 117 4.74 -6.22 4.18
C SER A 117 3.65 -5.47 4.96
N LEU A 118 2.47 -6.07 5.06
CA LEU A 118 1.38 -5.63 5.93
C LEU A 118 1.01 -6.75 6.91
N ASN A 119 0.99 -6.42 8.18
CA ASN A 119 0.50 -7.29 9.25
C ASN A 119 -1.05 -7.20 9.35
N PRO A 120 -1.70 -8.16 10.03
CA PRO A 120 -3.14 -8.08 10.31
C PRO A 120 -3.55 -6.72 10.90
N MET A 121 -4.61 -6.13 10.35
CA MET A 121 -5.14 -4.80 10.69
C MET A 121 -4.17 -3.62 10.49
N GLU A 122 -3.08 -3.79 9.75
CA GLU A 122 -2.15 -2.72 9.45
C GLU A 122 -2.61 -1.90 8.23
N ILE A 123 -2.51 -0.57 8.35
CA ILE A 123 -2.67 0.37 7.23
C ILE A 123 -1.35 1.09 7.03
N ARG A 124 -0.78 0.97 5.83
CA ARG A 124 0.46 1.67 5.44
C ARG A 124 0.17 2.70 4.37
N THR A 125 0.80 3.87 4.51
CA THR A 125 0.50 5.07 3.73
C THR A 125 1.74 5.53 2.99
N PHE A 126 1.67 5.57 1.67
CA PHE A 126 2.80 5.86 0.80
C PHE A 126 2.50 7.05 -0.11
N ILE A 127 3.50 7.90 -0.29
CA ILE A 127 3.56 8.83 -1.40
C ILE A 127 4.45 8.17 -2.45
N ILE A 128 3.90 7.95 -3.64
CA ILE A 128 4.63 7.37 -4.78
C ILE A 128 4.76 8.41 -5.88
N GLU A 129 5.98 8.65 -6.34
CA GLU A 129 6.23 9.48 -7.54
C GLU A 129 6.14 8.59 -8.77
N VAL A 130 5.47 9.08 -9.81
CA VAL A 130 5.11 8.25 -10.97
C VAL A 130 5.30 8.98 -12.29
N ILE A 131 5.52 8.20 -13.34
CA ILE A 131 5.42 8.65 -14.73
C ILE A 131 4.30 7.83 -15.39
N PHE A 132 3.29 8.51 -15.91
CA PHE A 132 2.21 7.87 -16.65
C PHE A 132 2.70 7.40 -18.02
N ASN A 133 2.28 6.20 -18.40
CA ASN A 133 2.63 5.55 -19.65
C ASN A 133 1.77 6.05 -20.83
#